data_AF-A0A976KTP5-F1
#
_entry.id   AF-A0A976KTP5-F1
#
_cell.length_a   1.000
_cell.length_b   1.000
_cell.length_c   1.000
_cell.angle_alpha   90.00
_cell.angle_beta   90.00
_cell.angle_gamma   90.00
#
_symmetry.space_group_name_H-M   'P 1'
#
loop_
_entity.id
_entity.type
_entity.pdbx_description
1 polymer ?
#
loop_
_entity_poly.entity_id
_entity_poly.type
_entity_poly.pdbx_seq_one_letter_code
_entity_poly.pdbx_strand_id
1 'polypeptide(L)'
;MSSPRRNSPPNRRPAHGSEVDSDADRAAAREPVAAKLFPPETGGSTGVPEAITDDRTPVRVTKVAIADATKRAASLAVTLQRELDLDVVGIASAPRQVERLLDRHKVNVLVVDAENPALLPLVASSCQAGIATLAVVFSPAGGPSAAAAVHALQAGALDVVPIGASRRGPPDEFFAGELIDKIRVATRAKLSGRRLSTPPPRHVSPAASHDSTERVIVVGASTGGTEAIRTLIGDLPPTAPPVVVVQHMPAGFTRTFAEHLDQSVEVAVRHAADGDPLRRGEVLVAPGDTHLRVVRQGQVARVRTADGPKVSGHRPSIDVLMSSAAEAFGARAIGVVLTGMGRDGADGLLALRQAGARTFAQDEATSVVFGMPRAAYENDGAESLVPLEELAARILGAVARNAA
;
A
#
# COMPACT_ATOMS: atom_id res chain seq x y z
N MET A 1 15.35 73.00 -7.94
CA MET A 1 14.09 73.70 -8.33
C MET A 1 13.31 72.80 -9.29
N SER A 2 11.99 73.04 -9.42
CA SER A 2 11.09 72.48 -10.45
C SER A 2 10.60 71.03 -10.28
N SER A 3 9.48 70.89 -9.57
CA SER A 3 8.37 69.97 -9.93
C SER A 3 7.36 70.73 -10.81
N PRO A 4 6.17 70.21 -11.18
CA PRO A 4 5.76 68.87 -11.61
C PRO A 4 4.93 68.92 -12.95
N ARG A 5 4.36 67.78 -13.41
CA ARG A 5 2.90 67.56 -13.72
C ARG A 5 2.58 66.61 -14.91
N ARG A 6 1.67 65.65 -14.63
CA ARG A 6 0.49 65.21 -15.43
C ARG A 6 0.76 64.58 -16.83
N ASN A 7 -0.11 63.75 -17.43
CA ASN A 7 -1.51 63.35 -17.16
C ASN A 7 -1.75 61.93 -17.73
N SER A 8 -2.78 61.22 -17.25
CA SER A 8 -3.29 59.97 -17.87
C SER A 8 -4.63 60.23 -18.63
N PRO A 9 -5.39 59.22 -19.09
CA PRO A 9 -5.76 58.97 -20.50
C PRO A 9 -7.14 59.57 -20.89
N PRO A 10 -7.74 59.18 -22.04
CA PRO A 10 -8.84 58.20 -21.89
C PRO A 10 -9.06 57.17 -23.03
N ASN A 11 -9.91 56.20 -22.68
CA ASN A 11 -10.46 55.05 -23.42
C ASN A 11 -11.56 55.45 -24.47
N ARG A 12 -11.76 54.66 -25.54
CA ARG A 12 -13.07 54.43 -26.22
C ARG A 12 -13.09 53.28 -27.25
N ARG A 13 -14.09 52.39 -27.15
CA ARG A 13 -14.65 51.54 -28.25
C ARG A 13 -15.65 52.36 -29.09
N PRO A 14 -16.12 51.91 -30.28
CA PRO A 14 -17.16 50.86 -30.47
C PRO A 14 -16.66 49.73 -31.42
N ALA A 15 -17.39 48.86 -32.14
CA ALA A 15 -18.85 48.68 -32.39
C ALA A 15 -19.26 47.18 -32.52
N HIS A 16 -20.02 46.78 -33.55
CA HIS A 16 -20.61 45.44 -33.81
C HIS A 16 -20.58 45.04 -35.30
N GLY A 17 -20.72 43.72 -35.55
CA GLY A 17 -21.14 43.07 -36.80
C GLY A 17 -20.48 41.68 -36.93
N SER A 18 -21.08 40.49 -36.84
CA SER A 18 -22.40 39.90 -37.23
C SER A 18 -22.41 39.22 -38.61
N GLU A 19 -22.09 37.93 -38.64
CA GLU A 19 -22.31 36.86 -39.66
C GLU A 19 -21.47 35.67 -39.13
N VAL A 20 -21.96 34.48 -38.76
CA VAL A 20 -22.93 33.53 -39.33
C VAL A 20 -22.50 32.98 -40.70
N ASP A 21 -21.72 31.90 -40.69
CA ASP A 21 -22.10 30.68 -41.40
C ASP A 21 -21.46 29.42 -40.75
N SER A 22 -21.69 28.26 -41.36
CA SER A 22 -21.76 26.93 -40.73
C SER A 22 -20.70 25.93 -41.27
N ASP A 23 -20.98 24.61 -41.22
CA ASP A 23 -20.08 23.47 -41.51
C ASP A 23 -18.87 23.31 -40.54
N ALA A 24 -18.82 22.39 -39.59
CA ALA A 24 -19.51 21.11 -39.38
C ALA A 24 -19.17 19.98 -40.37
N ASP A 25 -17.90 19.54 -40.43
CA ASP A 25 -17.62 18.09 -40.34
C ASP A 25 -16.14 17.71 -40.03
N ARG A 26 -15.94 16.48 -39.52
CA ARG A 26 -14.67 15.75 -39.23
C ARG A 26 -13.99 15.93 -37.86
N ALA A 27 -14.60 15.33 -36.84
CA ALA A 27 -13.87 14.70 -35.74
C ALA A 27 -14.11 13.18 -35.75
N ALA A 28 -13.18 12.42 -36.32
CA ALA A 28 -13.29 10.96 -36.38
C ALA A 28 -12.96 10.32 -35.02
N ALA A 29 -14.01 9.97 -34.26
CA ALA A 29 -13.86 9.23 -33.01
C ALA A 29 -13.34 7.80 -33.25
N ARG A 30 -12.47 7.31 -32.36
CA ARG A 30 -12.10 5.89 -32.26
C ARG A 30 -12.84 5.30 -31.06
N GLU A 31 -13.52 4.17 -31.27
CA GLU A 31 -14.33 3.50 -30.25
C GLU A 31 -13.48 2.88 -29.12
N PRO A 32 -13.93 2.91 -27.86
CA PRO A 32 -13.38 2.09 -26.79
C PRO A 32 -14.00 0.68 -26.81
N VAL A 33 -13.16 -0.34 -26.95
CA VAL A 33 -13.58 -1.75 -26.87
C VAL A 33 -13.74 -2.16 -25.40
N ALA A 34 -14.96 -2.02 -24.86
CA ALA A 34 -15.28 -2.44 -23.49
C ALA A 34 -16.74 -2.92 -23.34
N ALA A 35 -17.16 -3.92 -24.12
CA ALA A 35 -18.47 -4.57 -23.95
C ALA A 35 -18.47 -6.03 -24.45
N LYS A 36 -18.20 -7.00 -23.55
CA LYS A 36 -18.54 -8.42 -23.75
C LYS A 36 -18.39 -9.27 -22.48
N LEU A 37 -19.31 -9.08 -21.54
CA LEU A 37 -19.74 -10.06 -20.54
C LEU A 37 -21.13 -9.62 -20.03
N PHE A 38 -22.00 -10.60 -19.78
CA PHE A 38 -23.44 -10.48 -19.44
C PHE A 38 -24.41 -10.17 -20.61
N PRO A 39 -25.50 -10.95 -20.77
CA PRO A 39 -26.53 -10.75 -21.80
C PRO A 39 -27.63 -9.75 -21.34
N PRO A 40 -28.42 -9.18 -22.28
CA PRO A 40 -29.55 -8.32 -21.94
C PRO A 40 -30.83 -9.12 -21.67
N GLU A 41 -31.58 -8.75 -20.63
CA GLU A 41 -32.96 -9.22 -20.44
C GLU A 41 -33.99 -8.24 -21.01
N THR A 42 -35.11 -8.78 -21.47
CA THR A 42 -36.10 -8.08 -22.30
C THR A 42 -37.44 -7.87 -21.59
N GLY A 43 -38.01 -6.68 -21.71
CA GLY A 43 -39.48 -6.46 -21.81
C GLY A 43 -40.33 -6.65 -20.55
N GLY A 44 -40.87 -5.56 -20.02
CA GLY A 44 -41.77 -5.60 -18.86
C GLY A 44 -43.27 -5.78 -19.18
N SER A 45 -44.08 -5.92 -18.13
CA SER A 45 -45.54 -5.77 -18.14
C SER A 45 -46.02 -5.27 -16.77
N THR A 46 -47.23 -4.71 -16.74
CA THR A 46 -47.80 -3.90 -15.64
C THR A 46 -48.51 -4.71 -14.54
N GLY A 47 -48.38 -4.28 -13.28
CA GLY A 47 -49.16 -4.81 -12.15
C GLY A 47 -48.94 -4.09 -10.81
N VAL A 48 -50.05 -3.61 -10.22
CA VAL A 48 -50.35 -3.22 -8.81
C VAL A 48 -49.21 -3.17 -7.77
N PRO A 49 -49.12 -2.13 -6.91
CA PRO A 49 -48.09 -2.05 -5.86
C PRO A 49 -48.34 -3.03 -4.70
N GLU A 50 -47.67 -4.18 -4.73
CA GLU A 50 -47.49 -5.02 -3.55
C GLU A 50 -46.44 -4.43 -2.58
N ALA A 51 -46.48 -4.90 -1.33
CA ALA A 51 -45.73 -4.32 -0.23
C ALA A 51 -44.20 -4.34 -0.47
N ILE A 52 -43.53 -3.26 -0.04
CA ILE A 52 -42.06 -3.19 -0.01
C ILE A 52 -41.54 -4.20 1.01
N THR A 53 -41.27 -5.42 0.55
CA THR A 53 -40.40 -6.36 1.26
C THR A 53 -38.96 -5.92 1.06
N ASP A 54 -38.24 -5.78 2.18
CA ASP A 54 -36.86 -5.29 2.25
C ASP A 54 -35.89 -6.31 1.61
N ASP A 55 -35.72 -6.25 0.29
CA ASP A 55 -34.77 -7.07 -0.48
C ASP A 55 -33.32 -6.64 -0.24
N ARG A 56 -32.90 -6.74 1.03
CA ARG A 56 -31.49 -6.66 1.40
C ARG A 56 -30.88 -8.03 1.20
N THR A 57 -30.08 -8.14 0.14
CA THR A 57 -29.07 -9.19 0.02
C THR A 57 -28.38 -9.37 1.37
N PRO A 58 -28.35 -10.58 1.96
CA PRO A 58 -27.96 -10.76 3.35
C PRO A 58 -26.54 -10.24 3.57
N VAL A 59 -26.41 -9.21 4.42
CA VAL A 59 -25.13 -8.60 4.76
C VAL A 59 -24.22 -9.68 5.31
N ARG A 60 -23.10 -9.95 4.64
CA ARG A 60 -22.15 -10.99 5.04
C ARG A 60 -21.39 -10.51 6.28
N VAL A 61 -21.93 -10.81 7.45
CA VAL A 61 -21.37 -10.39 8.74
C VAL A 61 -20.01 -11.05 8.98
N THR A 62 -19.01 -10.23 9.24
CA THR A 62 -17.64 -10.61 9.59
C THR A 62 -17.54 -10.91 11.07
N LYS A 63 -17.14 -12.13 11.43
CA LYS A 63 -16.95 -12.53 12.83
C LYS A 63 -15.56 -12.15 13.32
N VAL A 64 -15.51 -11.27 14.31
CA VAL A 64 -14.28 -10.72 14.88
C VAL A 64 -14.07 -11.26 16.29
N ALA A 65 -12.87 -11.77 16.56
CA ALA A 65 -12.41 -12.10 17.91
C ALA A 65 -11.42 -11.03 18.38
N ILE A 66 -11.50 -10.60 19.64
CA ILE A 66 -10.51 -9.68 20.23
C ILE A 66 -9.71 -10.41 21.31
N ALA A 67 -8.40 -10.52 21.11
CA ALA A 67 -7.44 -11.04 22.06
C ALA A 67 -6.68 -9.87 22.70
N ASP A 68 -7.17 -9.37 23.84
CA ASP A 68 -6.62 -8.22 24.57
C ASP A 68 -7.00 -8.35 26.06
N ALA A 69 -6.06 -8.03 26.95
CA ALA A 69 -6.23 -8.08 28.41
C ALA A 69 -6.62 -6.73 29.04
N THR A 70 -6.59 -5.66 28.26
CA THR A 70 -6.81 -4.29 28.73
C THR A 70 -8.29 -3.91 28.71
N LYS A 71 -8.63 -2.83 29.43
CA LYS A 71 -9.98 -2.23 29.35
C LYS A 71 -10.30 -1.63 27.97
N ARG A 72 -9.31 -1.53 27.06
CA ARG A 72 -9.48 -0.98 25.72
C ARG A 72 -10.22 -1.95 24.80
N ALA A 73 -10.02 -3.25 24.98
CA ALA A 73 -10.75 -4.33 24.29
C ALA A 73 -12.26 -4.12 24.31
N ALA A 74 -12.82 -3.75 25.47
CA ALA A 74 -14.25 -3.51 25.64
C ALA A 74 -14.73 -2.27 24.87
N SER A 75 -13.97 -1.17 24.93
CA SER A 75 -14.28 0.03 24.14
C SER A 75 -14.17 -0.22 22.64
N LEU A 76 -13.16 -0.97 22.21
CA LEU A 76 -13.00 -1.38 20.82
C LEU A 76 -14.17 -2.25 20.35
N ALA A 77 -14.56 -3.26 21.13
CA ALA A 77 -15.72 -4.09 20.84
C ALA A 77 -17.00 -3.25 20.67
N VAL A 78 -17.25 -2.30 21.58
CA VAL A 78 -18.40 -1.39 21.48
C VAL A 78 -18.36 -0.54 20.20
N THR A 79 -17.19 -0.12 19.74
CA THR A 79 -17.07 0.61 18.46
C THR A 79 -17.31 -0.31 17.27
N LEU A 80 -16.69 -1.50 17.22
CA LEU A 80 -16.88 -2.46 16.12
C LEU A 80 -18.34 -2.95 16.02
N GLN A 81 -19.03 -3.14 17.15
CA GLN A 81 -20.43 -3.61 17.17
C GLN A 81 -21.44 -2.54 16.68
N ARG A 82 -21.01 -1.32 16.36
CA ARG A 82 -21.84 -0.31 15.68
C ARG A 82 -21.93 -0.54 14.17
N GLU A 83 -20.96 -1.25 13.60
CA GLU A 83 -20.91 -1.55 12.17
C GLU A 83 -21.82 -2.74 11.85
N LEU A 84 -22.79 -2.55 10.94
CA LEU A 84 -23.80 -3.56 10.61
C LEU A 84 -23.23 -4.83 9.94
N ASP A 85 -21.99 -4.77 9.44
CA ASP A 85 -21.27 -5.87 8.80
C ASP A 85 -20.25 -6.56 9.70
N LEU A 86 -20.15 -6.19 10.99
CA LEU A 86 -19.23 -6.80 11.97
C LEU A 86 -19.98 -7.44 13.15
N ASP A 87 -19.50 -8.60 13.62
CA ASP A 87 -20.00 -9.32 14.80
C ASP A 87 -18.82 -9.66 15.73
N VAL A 88 -18.69 -8.95 16.85
CA VAL A 88 -17.65 -9.25 17.84
C VAL A 88 -18.09 -10.45 18.69
N VAL A 89 -17.72 -11.65 18.25
CA VAL A 89 -18.13 -12.91 18.89
C VAL A 89 -17.57 -13.08 20.31
N GLY A 90 -16.57 -12.30 20.69
CA GLY A 90 -16.15 -12.16 22.08
C GLY A 90 -14.77 -11.54 22.27
N ILE A 91 -14.42 -11.34 23.54
CA ILE A 91 -13.14 -10.83 24.01
C ILE A 91 -12.51 -11.88 24.94
N ALA A 92 -11.21 -12.15 24.78
CA ALA A 92 -10.46 -13.06 25.64
C ALA A 92 -9.04 -12.51 25.90
N SER A 93 -8.49 -12.79 27.08
CA SER A 93 -7.21 -12.22 27.53
C SER A 93 -6.13 -13.27 27.80
N ALA A 94 -6.50 -14.53 27.98
CA ALA A 94 -5.59 -15.67 28.13
C ALA A 94 -5.63 -16.57 26.88
N PRO A 95 -4.49 -17.15 26.42
CA PRO A 95 -4.44 -17.94 25.19
C PRO A 95 -5.50 -19.04 25.09
N ARG A 96 -5.66 -19.84 26.16
CA ARG A 96 -6.68 -20.91 26.23
C ARG A 96 -8.13 -20.43 26.17
N GLN A 97 -8.39 -19.15 26.42
CA GLN A 97 -9.71 -18.56 26.25
C GLN A 97 -9.91 -18.09 24.80
N VAL A 98 -8.87 -17.54 24.18
CA VAL A 98 -8.88 -17.18 22.75
C VAL A 98 -9.07 -18.43 21.90
N GLU A 99 -8.28 -19.48 22.11
CA GLU A 99 -8.40 -20.79 21.43
C GLU A 99 -9.85 -21.32 21.47
N ARG A 100 -10.46 -21.39 22.66
CA ARG A 100 -11.86 -21.82 22.83
C ARG A 100 -12.87 -20.94 22.09
N LEU A 101 -12.57 -19.66 21.89
CA LEU A 101 -13.42 -18.74 21.15
C LEU A 101 -13.26 -18.97 19.63
N LEU A 102 -12.03 -19.18 19.15
CA LEU A 102 -11.75 -19.57 17.77
C LEU A 102 -12.35 -20.96 17.42
N ASP A 103 -12.37 -21.91 18.36
CA ASP A 103 -12.96 -23.24 18.17
C ASP A 103 -14.50 -23.20 18.10
N ARG A 104 -15.13 -22.36 18.93
CA ARG A 104 -16.60 -22.29 19.06
C ARG A 104 -17.26 -21.46 17.96
N HIS A 105 -16.55 -20.47 17.42
CA HIS A 105 -17.09 -19.52 16.47
C HIS A 105 -16.28 -19.59 15.18
N LYS A 106 -16.94 -19.56 14.01
CA LYS A 106 -16.26 -19.41 12.72
C LYS A 106 -15.72 -17.97 12.57
N VAL A 107 -14.66 -17.65 13.29
CA VAL A 107 -13.99 -16.35 13.30
C VAL A 107 -13.35 -16.11 11.93
N ASN A 108 -13.56 -14.92 11.39
CA ASN A 108 -12.94 -14.47 10.15
C ASN A 108 -11.67 -13.68 10.43
N VAL A 109 -11.71 -12.81 11.44
CA VAL A 109 -10.60 -11.94 11.82
C VAL A 109 -10.32 -12.05 13.32
N LEU A 110 -9.07 -12.34 13.68
CA LEU A 110 -8.53 -12.18 15.02
C LEU A 110 -7.83 -10.82 15.11
N VAL A 111 -8.28 -9.97 16.02
CA VAL A 111 -7.58 -8.76 16.44
C VAL A 111 -6.80 -9.08 17.71
N VAL A 112 -5.47 -8.93 17.70
CA VAL A 112 -4.61 -9.31 18.84
C VAL A 112 -3.79 -8.14 19.35
N ASP A 113 -3.77 -7.94 20.66
CA ASP A 113 -2.84 -7.03 21.33
C ASP A 113 -1.41 -7.58 21.20
N ALA A 114 -0.61 -6.97 20.33
CA ALA A 114 0.78 -7.35 20.15
C ALA A 114 1.63 -6.95 21.37
N GLU A 115 1.24 -5.93 22.15
CA GLU A 115 1.96 -5.52 23.35
C GLU A 115 1.87 -6.55 24.50
N ASN A 116 1.07 -7.62 24.34
CA ASN A 116 0.96 -8.75 25.26
C ASN A 116 1.72 -9.99 24.74
N PRO A 117 2.92 -10.31 25.27
CA PRO A 117 3.74 -11.40 24.76
C PRO A 117 3.11 -12.79 24.89
N ALA A 118 2.15 -12.98 25.81
CA ALA A 118 1.45 -14.25 25.97
C ALA A 118 0.50 -14.54 24.79
N LEU A 119 0.07 -13.52 24.04
CA LEU A 119 -0.85 -13.66 22.91
C LEU A 119 -0.12 -13.79 21.56
N LEU A 120 1.13 -13.35 21.45
CA LEU A 120 1.91 -13.46 20.20
C LEU A 120 1.98 -14.88 19.60
N PRO A 121 2.12 -15.98 20.37
CA PRO A 121 2.08 -17.35 19.81
C PRO A 121 0.78 -17.70 19.08
N LEU A 122 -0.34 -17.04 19.43
CA LEU A 122 -1.65 -17.27 18.79
C LEU A 122 -1.68 -16.75 17.35
N VAL A 123 -0.83 -15.79 16.98
CA VAL A 123 -0.78 -15.24 15.62
C VAL A 123 -0.40 -16.33 14.63
N ALA A 124 0.66 -17.09 14.93
CA ALA A 124 1.13 -18.16 14.08
C ALA A 124 0.08 -19.26 13.93
N SER A 125 -0.53 -19.72 15.03
CA SER A 125 -1.55 -20.78 14.98
C SER A 125 -2.85 -20.33 14.31
N SER A 126 -3.30 -19.08 14.53
CA SER A 126 -4.51 -18.53 13.90
C SER A 126 -4.31 -18.38 12.38
N CYS A 127 -3.15 -17.87 11.95
CA CYS A 127 -2.83 -17.78 10.52
C CYS A 127 -2.65 -19.16 9.87
N GLN A 128 -2.08 -20.15 10.57
CA GLN A 128 -2.04 -21.54 10.10
C GLN A 128 -3.42 -22.17 9.97
N ALA A 129 -4.36 -21.81 10.86
CA ALA A 129 -5.76 -22.21 10.79
C ALA A 129 -6.57 -21.45 9.72
N GLY A 130 -5.95 -20.55 8.95
CA GLY A 130 -6.62 -19.76 7.92
C GLY A 130 -7.53 -18.66 8.47
N ILE A 131 -7.23 -18.13 9.66
CA ILE A 131 -7.91 -16.97 10.26
C ILE A 131 -7.05 -15.73 10.00
N ALA A 132 -7.63 -14.69 9.42
CA ALA A 132 -6.91 -13.44 9.19
C ALA A 132 -6.56 -12.82 10.54
N THR A 133 -5.29 -12.50 10.80
CA THR A 133 -4.88 -11.91 12.07
C THR A 133 -4.36 -10.49 11.84
N LEU A 134 -4.91 -9.54 12.59
CA LEU A 134 -4.47 -8.15 12.64
C LEU A 134 -3.86 -7.88 14.01
N ALA A 135 -2.62 -7.39 14.02
CA ALA A 135 -1.97 -6.95 15.24
C ALA A 135 -2.45 -5.54 15.58
N VAL A 136 -2.73 -5.26 16.85
CA VAL A 136 -2.97 -3.91 17.36
C VAL A 136 -1.93 -3.54 18.38
N VAL A 137 -1.53 -2.28 18.37
CA VAL A 137 -0.56 -1.69 19.31
C VAL A 137 -1.12 -0.39 19.83
N PHE A 138 -1.10 -0.21 21.15
CA PHE A 138 -1.70 0.97 21.79
C PHE A 138 -0.70 2.10 22.06
N SER A 139 0.59 1.81 21.90
CA SER A 139 1.67 2.79 22.01
C SER A 139 2.39 2.92 20.66
N PRO A 140 2.12 3.98 19.86
CA PRO A 140 2.82 4.21 18.60
C PRO A 140 4.26 4.76 18.78
N ALA A 141 4.67 5.04 20.03
CA ALA A 141 6.05 5.35 20.37
C ALA A 141 6.92 4.10 20.21
N GLY A 142 8.01 4.21 19.44
CA GLY A 142 8.91 3.10 19.13
C GLY A 142 9.60 2.49 20.36
N GLY A 143 10.28 1.36 20.14
CA GLY A 143 10.86 0.54 21.20
C GLY A 143 10.09 -0.78 21.37
N PRO A 144 9.72 -1.21 22.59
CA PRO A 144 9.08 -2.51 22.82
C PRO A 144 7.84 -2.79 21.95
N SER A 145 6.96 -1.80 21.79
CA SER A 145 5.75 -1.93 20.96
C SER A 145 6.08 -2.09 19.47
N ALA A 146 7.17 -1.51 18.99
CA ALA A 146 7.63 -1.68 17.61
C ALA A 146 8.22 -3.08 17.37
N ALA A 147 9.02 -3.59 18.31
CA ALA A 147 9.52 -4.96 18.26
C ALA A 147 8.37 -5.99 18.30
N ALA A 148 7.38 -5.76 19.17
CA ALA A 148 6.20 -6.61 19.29
C ALA A 148 5.36 -6.66 18.00
N ALA A 149 5.12 -5.51 17.37
CA ALA A 149 4.43 -5.42 16.08
C ALA A 149 5.17 -6.13 14.95
N VAL A 150 6.49 -5.95 14.82
CA VAL A 150 7.30 -6.66 13.82
C VAL A 150 7.23 -8.17 14.08
N HIS A 151 7.33 -8.62 15.33
CA HIS A 151 7.19 -10.03 15.68
C HIS A 151 5.81 -10.60 15.33
N ALA A 152 4.74 -9.84 15.51
CA ALA A 152 3.40 -10.26 15.08
C ALA A 152 3.30 -10.37 13.54
N LEU A 153 3.89 -9.45 12.78
CA LEU A 153 3.96 -9.54 11.31
C LEU A 153 4.76 -10.77 10.86
N GLN A 154 5.90 -11.08 11.48
CA GLN A 154 6.69 -12.29 11.20
C GLN A 154 5.95 -13.59 11.53
N ALA A 155 5.20 -13.62 12.64
CA ALA A 155 4.29 -14.72 12.97
C ALA A 155 3.13 -14.83 11.96
N GLY A 156 2.94 -13.79 11.14
CA GLY A 156 2.13 -13.79 9.94
C GLY A 156 0.83 -13.00 10.07
N ALA A 157 0.76 -12.02 10.99
CA ALA A 157 -0.29 -11.01 10.97
C ALA A 157 -0.25 -10.24 9.63
N LEU A 158 -1.42 -9.85 9.11
CA LEU A 158 -1.53 -9.18 7.81
C LEU A 158 -1.11 -7.71 7.86
N ASP A 159 -1.27 -7.08 9.03
CA ASP A 159 -1.07 -5.66 9.26
C ASP A 159 -0.91 -5.38 10.76
N VAL A 160 -0.41 -4.19 11.10
CA VAL A 160 -0.34 -3.62 12.44
C VAL A 160 -1.14 -2.32 12.46
N VAL A 161 -2.07 -2.19 13.40
CA VAL A 161 -2.90 -0.99 13.53
C VAL A 161 -2.58 -0.27 14.85
N PRO A 162 -2.15 1.01 14.81
CA PRO A 162 -1.97 1.79 16.01
C PRO A 162 -3.34 2.21 16.55
N ILE A 163 -3.76 1.72 17.71
CA ILE A 163 -4.95 2.23 18.38
C ILE A 163 -4.50 3.36 19.30
N GLY A 164 -4.90 4.61 18.96
CA GLY A 164 -4.35 5.84 19.51
C GLY A 164 -4.15 5.88 21.04
N ALA A 165 -3.11 6.60 21.47
CA ALA A 165 -2.49 6.53 22.80
C ALA A 165 -3.36 6.97 24.02
N SER A 166 -4.68 7.15 23.87
CA SER A 166 -5.58 7.54 24.95
C SER A 166 -5.66 6.46 26.02
N ARG A 167 -4.92 6.64 27.13
CA ARG A 167 -4.84 5.66 28.23
C ARG A 167 -6.13 5.51 29.06
N ARG A 168 -7.18 6.31 28.80
CA ARG A 168 -8.39 6.39 29.65
C ARG A 168 -9.72 6.63 28.90
N GLY A 169 -9.76 6.51 27.57
CA GLY A 169 -10.97 6.74 26.76
C GLY A 169 -11.29 5.60 25.79
N PRO A 170 -12.39 5.71 25.02
CA PRO A 170 -12.56 4.90 23.81
C PRO A 170 -11.43 5.19 22.80
N PRO A 171 -11.22 4.32 21.80
CA PRO A 171 -10.40 4.67 20.64
C PRO A 171 -10.88 5.98 20.04
N ASP A 172 -9.95 6.85 19.64
CA ASP A 172 -10.24 7.98 18.79
C ASP A 172 -10.83 7.45 17.46
N GLU A 173 -11.95 8.04 17.02
CA GLU A 173 -12.78 7.54 15.91
C GLU A 173 -11.97 7.36 14.62
N PHE A 174 -10.93 8.18 14.41
CA PHE A 174 -10.03 8.04 13.27
C PHE A 174 -9.30 6.68 13.25
N PHE A 175 -8.75 6.25 14.40
CA PHE A 175 -8.04 4.98 14.51
C PHE A 175 -8.99 3.76 14.54
N ALA A 176 -10.22 3.96 15.03
CA ALA A 176 -11.26 2.94 14.92
C ALA A 176 -11.66 2.70 13.46
N GLY A 177 -11.80 3.77 12.67
CA GLY A 177 -12.04 3.69 11.22
C GLY A 177 -10.95 2.90 10.48
N GLU A 178 -9.67 3.20 10.73
CA GLU A 178 -8.55 2.46 10.12
C GLU A 178 -8.62 0.96 10.44
N LEU A 179 -8.94 0.59 11.68
CA LEU A 179 -9.07 -0.81 12.08
C LEU A 179 -10.30 -1.49 11.45
N ILE A 180 -11.45 -0.80 11.38
CA ILE A 180 -12.67 -1.31 10.73
C ILE A 180 -12.40 -1.60 9.24
N ASP A 181 -11.74 -0.69 8.53
CA ASP A 181 -11.38 -0.87 7.14
C ASP A 181 -10.38 -2.02 6.95
N LYS A 182 -9.36 -2.12 7.81
CA LYS A 182 -8.43 -3.26 7.81
C LYS A 182 -9.12 -4.59 8.12
N ILE A 183 -10.13 -4.64 9.01
CA ILE A 183 -10.95 -5.85 9.28
C ILE A 183 -11.76 -6.26 8.04
N ARG A 184 -12.44 -5.30 7.39
CA ARG A 184 -13.22 -5.51 6.16
C ARG A 184 -12.37 -6.05 5.02
N VAL A 185 -11.14 -5.54 4.89
CA VAL A 185 -10.15 -5.99 3.91
C VAL A 185 -9.57 -7.36 4.28
N ALA A 186 -9.19 -7.59 5.54
CA ALA A 186 -8.65 -8.85 6.03
C ALA A 186 -9.60 -10.04 5.78
N THR A 187 -10.90 -9.83 5.89
CA THR A 187 -11.94 -10.84 5.61
C THR A 187 -12.00 -11.27 4.13
N ARG A 188 -11.51 -10.41 3.23
CA ARG A 188 -11.46 -10.64 1.77
C ARG A 188 -10.07 -11.10 1.30
N ALA A 189 -9.07 -11.09 2.19
CA ALA A 189 -7.70 -11.46 1.85
C ALA A 189 -7.60 -12.95 1.50
N LYS A 190 -6.78 -13.29 0.50
CA LYS A 190 -6.49 -14.67 0.12
C LYS A 190 -5.52 -15.29 1.13
N LEU A 191 -6.07 -15.87 2.20
CA LEU A 191 -5.28 -16.60 3.21
C LEU A 191 -4.77 -17.97 2.70
N SER A 192 -5.37 -18.48 1.62
CA SER A 192 -4.98 -19.75 1.01
C SER A 192 -3.86 -19.54 0.01
N GLY A 193 -2.71 -20.15 0.24
CA GLY A 193 -1.53 -20.02 -0.62
C GLY A 193 -0.21 -19.86 0.13
N ARG A 194 -0.23 -19.63 1.45
CA ARG A 194 0.97 -19.39 2.29
C ARG A 194 1.81 -20.65 2.57
N ARG A 195 2.17 -21.38 1.51
CA ARG A 195 3.31 -22.29 1.52
C ARG A 195 4.56 -21.44 1.71
N LEU A 196 5.39 -21.80 2.69
CA LEU A 196 6.78 -21.36 2.73
C LEU A 196 7.48 -21.99 1.52
N SER A 197 7.54 -21.23 0.41
CA SER A 197 8.29 -21.64 -0.77
C SER A 197 9.76 -21.72 -0.38
N THR A 198 10.33 -22.93 -0.42
CA THR A 198 11.77 -23.11 -0.25
C THR A 198 12.42 -22.60 -1.54
N PRO A 199 13.34 -21.61 -1.50
CA PRO A 199 13.89 -21.03 -2.72
C PRO A 199 14.58 -22.12 -3.55
N PRO A 200 14.31 -22.23 -4.87
CA PRO A 200 15.13 -23.07 -5.73
C PRO A 200 16.54 -22.44 -5.82
N PRO A 201 17.62 -23.20 -5.60
CA PRO A 201 18.97 -22.65 -5.68
C PRO A 201 19.24 -22.22 -7.13
N ARG A 202 19.44 -20.92 -7.35
CA ARG A 202 19.79 -20.37 -8.67
C ARG A 202 21.03 -19.50 -8.59
N HIS A 203 22.15 -20.08 -9.03
CA HIS A 203 23.33 -19.31 -9.36
C HIS A 203 23.04 -18.36 -10.52
N VAL A 204 23.01 -17.06 -10.24
CA VAL A 204 23.22 -16.02 -11.26
C VAL A 204 24.71 -15.71 -11.34
N SER A 205 25.31 -15.95 -12.50
CA SER A 205 26.72 -15.61 -12.75
C SER A 205 26.94 -14.09 -12.65
N PRO A 206 28.03 -13.62 -12.04
CA PRO A 206 28.28 -12.19 -11.89
C PRO A 206 28.63 -11.56 -13.25
N ALA A 207 27.68 -10.84 -13.84
CA ALA A 207 27.96 -9.89 -14.91
C ALA A 207 28.71 -8.68 -14.33
N ALA A 208 29.61 -8.10 -15.15
CA ALA A 208 30.71 -7.26 -14.68
C ALA A 208 30.30 -6.00 -13.87
N SER A 209 31.19 -5.62 -12.97
CA SER A 209 31.13 -4.41 -12.16
C SER A 209 31.12 -3.13 -13.01
N HIS A 210 29.98 -2.46 -13.06
CA HIS A 210 29.89 -1.05 -13.43
C HIS A 210 29.27 -0.26 -12.28
N ASP A 211 30.01 0.73 -11.78
CA ASP A 211 29.67 1.60 -10.64
C ASP A 211 28.55 2.61 -10.96
N SER A 212 27.68 2.27 -11.92
CA SER A 212 26.65 3.19 -12.37
C SER A 212 25.44 3.13 -11.43
N THR A 213 25.24 4.22 -10.68
CA THR A 213 23.99 4.62 -10.02
C THR A 213 22.94 5.07 -11.04
N GLU A 214 23.00 4.53 -12.26
CA GLU A 214 22.20 5.01 -13.37
C GLU A 214 20.72 4.74 -13.19
N ARG A 215 20.38 3.62 -12.54
CA ARG A 215 19.02 3.16 -12.28
C ARG A 215 18.67 3.19 -10.80
N VAL A 216 17.38 3.27 -10.52
CA VAL A 216 16.79 3.08 -9.19
C VAL A 216 15.54 2.21 -9.32
N ILE A 217 15.32 1.34 -8.34
CA ILE A 217 14.06 0.59 -8.18
C ILE A 217 13.27 1.29 -7.07
N VAL A 218 12.03 1.64 -7.31
CA VAL A 218 11.14 2.23 -6.29
C VAL A 218 9.94 1.33 -6.05
N VAL A 219 9.72 0.97 -4.79
CA VAL A 219 8.72 -0.02 -4.36
C VAL A 219 7.74 0.62 -3.40
N GLY A 220 6.45 0.38 -3.60
CA GLY A 220 5.38 0.80 -2.70
C GLY A 220 4.53 -0.38 -2.22
N ALA A 221 4.21 -0.43 -0.92
CA ALA A 221 3.38 -1.48 -0.32
C ALA A 221 2.58 -0.99 0.90
N SER A 222 1.52 -1.71 1.27
CA SER A 222 0.70 -1.44 2.46
C SER A 222 0.34 -2.75 3.18
N THR A 223 -0.94 -3.08 3.38
CA THR A 223 -1.40 -4.33 4.02
C THR A 223 -0.86 -5.58 3.31
N GLY A 224 -0.24 -6.49 4.07
CA GLY A 224 0.52 -7.65 3.56
C GLY A 224 1.89 -7.30 2.95
N GLY A 225 2.26 -6.02 2.91
CA GLY A 225 3.44 -5.51 2.22
C GLY A 225 4.77 -5.94 2.82
N THR A 226 4.84 -6.23 4.12
CA THR A 226 6.10 -6.58 4.79
C THR A 226 6.70 -7.89 4.26
N GLU A 227 5.89 -8.94 4.13
CA GLU A 227 6.33 -10.21 3.54
C GLU A 227 6.50 -10.13 2.02
N ALA A 228 5.70 -9.29 1.34
CA ALA A 228 5.86 -9.05 -0.10
C ALA A 228 7.19 -8.34 -0.42
N ILE A 229 7.55 -7.30 0.35
CA ILE A 229 8.84 -6.62 0.27
C ILE A 229 9.97 -7.60 0.57
N ARG A 230 9.88 -8.36 1.68
CA ARG A 230 10.89 -9.36 2.07
C ARG A 230 11.13 -10.40 0.96
N THR A 231 10.06 -10.94 0.38
CA THR A 231 10.14 -11.90 -0.74
C THR A 231 10.81 -11.25 -1.94
N LEU A 232 10.35 -10.06 -2.35
CA LEU A 232 10.88 -9.33 -3.50
C LEU A 232 12.37 -9.03 -3.38
N ILE A 233 12.83 -8.52 -2.24
CA ILE A 233 14.23 -8.12 -2.06
C ILE A 233 15.15 -9.30 -1.70
N GLY A 234 14.60 -10.38 -1.14
CA GLY A 234 15.32 -11.62 -0.88
C GLY A 234 15.80 -12.33 -2.14
N ASP A 235 15.07 -12.17 -3.25
CA ASP A 235 15.43 -12.71 -4.57
C ASP A 235 16.31 -11.74 -5.40
N LEU A 236 16.75 -10.60 -4.83
CA LEU A 236 17.66 -9.66 -5.50
C LEU A 236 19.13 -9.97 -5.16
N PRO A 237 20.04 -9.99 -6.15
CA PRO A 237 21.47 -10.17 -5.88
C PRO A 237 22.09 -8.89 -5.28
N PRO A 238 23.21 -9.00 -4.53
CA PRO A 238 23.97 -7.85 -4.03
C PRO A 238 24.50 -6.87 -5.10
N THR A 239 24.40 -7.20 -6.39
CA THR A 239 24.77 -6.33 -7.52
C THR A 239 23.59 -5.53 -8.11
N ALA A 240 22.38 -5.73 -7.59
CA ALA A 240 21.16 -5.06 -8.03
C ALA A 240 21.27 -3.52 -7.91
N PRO A 241 20.51 -2.75 -8.72
CA PRO A 241 20.39 -1.30 -8.53
C PRO A 241 19.88 -0.95 -7.12
N PRO A 242 20.16 0.28 -6.62
CA PRO A 242 19.57 0.79 -5.39
C PRO A 242 18.04 0.63 -5.39
N VAL A 243 17.50 0.13 -4.28
CA VAL A 243 16.06 0.01 -4.05
C VAL A 243 15.64 1.05 -3.02
N VAL A 244 14.51 1.74 -3.24
CA VAL A 244 13.90 2.62 -2.25
C VAL A 244 12.46 2.19 -2.02
N VAL A 245 12.08 2.01 -0.76
CA VAL A 245 10.83 1.35 -0.36
C VAL A 245 9.97 2.29 0.49
N VAL A 246 8.72 2.51 0.10
CA VAL A 246 7.67 3.06 0.97
C VAL A 246 6.73 1.93 1.38
N GLN A 247 6.80 1.55 2.66
CA GLN A 247 5.81 0.71 3.32
C GLN A 247 4.88 1.62 4.14
N HIS A 248 3.57 1.53 3.92
CA HIS A 248 2.61 2.21 4.78
C HIS A 248 2.56 1.51 6.14
N MET A 249 3.17 2.14 7.13
CA MET A 249 3.21 1.68 8.52
C MET A 249 3.44 2.87 9.46
N PRO A 250 3.12 2.76 10.76
CA PRO A 250 3.22 3.91 11.66
C PRO A 250 4.68 4.32 11.93
N ALA A 251 4.90 5.60 12.27
CA ALA A 251 6.24 6.20 12.32
C ALA A 251 7.27 5.42 13.16
N GLY A 252 6.90 5.05 14.39
CA GLY A 252 7.76 4.36 15.34
C GLY A 252 8.20 2.93 14.95
N PHE A 253 7.74 2.41 13.81
CA PHE A 253 7.91 1.01 13.40
C PHE A 253 8.83 0.86 12.18
N THR A 254 8.91 1.90 11.32
CA THR A 254 9.70 1.88 10.07
C THR A 254 11.17 1.49 10.27
N ARG A 255 11.80 1.96 11.35
CA ARG A 255 13.18 1.59 11.69
C ARG A 255 13.32 0.11 12.03
N THR A 256 12.52 -0.39 12.96
CA THR A 256 12.54 -1.81 13.39
C THR A 256 12.23 -2.76 12.24
N PHE A 257 11.37 -2.35 11.30
CA PHE A 257 11.11 -3.11 10.08
C PHE A 257 12.33 -3.16 9.15
N ALA A 258 13.03 -2.04 8.94
CA ALA A 258 14.26 -2.02 8.15
C ALA A 258 15.38 -2.86 8.79
N GLU A 259 15.59 -2.71 10.10
CA GLU A 259 16.54 -3.50 10.91
C GLU A 259 16.22 -4.99 10.87
N HIS A 260 14.95 -5.37 10.81
CA HIS A 260 14.55 -6.77 10.68
C HIS A 260 14.73 -7.31 9.26
N LEU A 261 14.39 -6.53 8.23
CA LEU A 261 14.62 -6.92 6.84
C LEU A 261 16.10 -7.22 6.60
N ASP A 262 17.02 -6.37 7.07
CA ASP A 262 18.49 -6.52 6.97
C ASP A 262 18.99 -7.87 7.53
N GLN A 263 18.32 -8.39 8.56
CA GLN A 263 18.65 -9.68 9.18
C GLN A 263 18.09 -10.90 8.42
N SER A 264 17.30 -10.67 7.36
CA SER A 264 16.47 -11.70 6.70
C SER A 264 16.77 -11.92 5.21
N VAL A 265 17.63 -11.12 4.60
CA VAL A 265 17.99 -11.14 3.16
C VAL A 265 19.48 -10.86 2.94
N GLU A 266 20.02 -11.10 1.74
CA GLU A 266 21.45 -10.87 1.43
C GLU A 266 21.79 -9.41 1.05
N VAL A 267 20.81 -8.63 0.59
CA VAL A 267 20.99 -7.20 0.28
C VAL A 267 20.98 -6.38 1.56
N ALA A 268 21.83 -5.36 1.65
CA ALA A 268 21.89 -4.49 2.83
C ALA A 268 20.61 -3.64 2.91
N VAL A 269 19.93 -3.64 4.05
CA VAL A 269 18.69 -2.87 4.27
C VAL A 269 18.89 -1.83 5.35
N ARG A 270 18.59 -0.58 5.04
CA ARG A 270 18.75 0.55 5.97
C ARG A 270 17.49 1.40 6.08
N HIS A 271 17.23 1.89 7.29
CA HIS A 271 16.27 2.96 7.52
C HIS A 271 16.84 4.26 6.96
N ALA A 272 16.15 4.87 6.00
CA ALA A 272 16.68 5.99 5.22
C ALA A 272 16.82 7.27 6.07
N ALA A 273 17.98 7.92 5.97
CA ALA A 273 18.21 9.27 6.49
C ALA A 273 18.27 10.30 5.35
N ASP A 274 18.03 11.58 5.66
CA ASP A 274 18.12 12.63 4.65
C ASP A 274 19.52 12.71 4.02
N GLY A 275 19.58 12.72 2.69
CA GLY A 275 20.83 12.80 1.95
C GLY A 275 21.60 11.48 1.85
N ASP A 276 21.07 10.34 2.33
CA ASP A 276 21.68 9.03 2.10
C ASP A 276 21.91 8.80 0.59
N PRO A 277 23.09 8.32 0.18
CA PRO A 277 23.38 8.00 -1.22
C PRO A 277 22.63 6.74 -1.67
N LEU A 278 22.20 6.71 -2.93
CA LEU A 278 21.70 5.49 -3.55
C LEU A 278 22.87 4.61 -3.99
N ARG A 279 23.06 3.44 -3.36
CA ARG A 279 24.12 2.47 -3.70
C ARG A 279 23.55 1.16 -4.24
N ARG A 280 24.33 0.47 -5.06
CA ARG A 280 23.98 -0.89 -5.55
C ARG A 280 24.04 -1.89 -4.40
N GLY A 281 23.14 -2.87 -4.40
CA GLY A 281 23.00 -3.84 -3.31
C GLY A 281 22.40 -3.30 -2.01
N GLU A 282 21.90 -2.05 -2.01
CA GLU A 282 21.32 -1.38 -0.85
C GLU A 282 19.81 -1.11 -1.05
N VAL A 283 19.04 -1.36 0.00
CA VAL A 283 17.60 -1.09 0.10
C VAL A 283 17.37 -0.03 1.18
N LEU A 284 16.81 1.11 0.78
CA LEU A 284 16.48 2.21 1.70
C LEU A 284 14.97 2.22 2.00
N VAL A 285 14.61 1.93 3.24
CA VAL A 285 13.22 1.96 3.73
C VAL A 285 12.87 3.34 4.24
N ALA A 286 11.76 3.90 3.77
CA ALA A 286 11.33 5.24 4.12
C ALA A 286 10.99 5.40 5.61
N PRO A 287 11.44 6.49 6.27
CA PRO A 287 10.96 6.87 7.59
C PRO A 287 9.46 7.19 7.55
N GLY A 288 8.74 6.78 8.58
CA GLY A 288 7.32 7.06 8.71
C GLY A 288 7.04 8.51 9.15
N ASP A 289 5.87 9.03 8.78
CA ASP A 289 5.42 10.41 9.03
C ASP A 289 6.27 11.55 8.41
N THR A 290 7.18 11.24 7.48
CA THR A 290 7.72 12.20 6.51
C THR A 290 7.72 11.55 5.11
N HIS A 291 7.71 12.32 4.02
CA HIS A 291 7.83 11.73 2.69
C HIS A 291 9.29 11.44 2.36
N LEU A 292 9.55 10.42 1.55
CA LEU A 292 10.86 10.16 0.97
C LEU A 292 10.80 10.39 -0.54
N ARG A 293 11.71 11.20 -1.06
CA ARG A 293 11.93 11.44 -2.49
C ARG A 293 13.30 10.91 -2.89
N VAL A 294 13.47 10.51 -4.15
CA VAL A 294 14.79 10.38 -4.76
C VAL A 294 15.13 11.63 -5.54
N VAL A 295 16.40 12.05 -5.48
CA VAL A 295 16.92 13.22 -6.21
C VAL A 295 18.22 12.85 -6.90
N ARG A 296 18.45 13.42 -8.08
CA ARG A 296 19.68 13.21 -8.86
C ARG A 296 20.24 14.55 -9.34
N GLN A 297 21.55 14.73 -9.15
CA GLN A 297 22.32 15.88 -9.64
C GLN A 297 23.55 15.35 -10.37
N GLY A 298 23.48 15.32 -11.71
CA GLY A 298 24.48 14.65 -12.55
C GLY A 298 24.54 13.15 -12.24
N GLN A 299 25.69 12.68 -11.74
CA GLN A 299 25.89 11.29 -11.34
C GLN A 299 25.63 11.02 -9.85
N VAL A 300 25.43 12.06 -9.04
CA VAL A 300 25.12 11.89 -7.62
C VAL A 300 23.62 11.69 -7.46
N ALA A 301 23.21 10.53 -6.95
CA ALA A 301 21.83 10.25 -6.59
C ALA A 301 21.71 9.96 -5.09
N ARG A 302 20.68 10.54 -4.46
CA ARG A 302 20.44 10.49 -3.02
C ARG A 302 18.94 10.42 -2.73
N VAL A 303 18.57 9.98 -1.54
CA VAL A 303 17.23 10.23 -1.01
C VAL A 303 17.17 11.59 -0.32
N ARG A 304 15.97 12.19 -0.27
CA ARG A 304 15.65 13.35 0.56
C ARG A 304 14.35 13.14 1.31
N THR A 305 14.34 13.46 2.59
CA THR A 305 13.10 13.57 3.36
C THR A 305 12.40 14.88 3.01
N ALA A 306 11.09 14.85 2.86
CA ALA A 306 10.28 16.01 2.56
C ALA A 306 9.06 16.05 3.47
N ASP A 307 8.97 17.11 4.27
CA ASP A 307 7.76 17.41 5.01
C ASP A 307 6.69 17.98 4.08
N GLY A 308 5.44 17.63 4.36
CA GLY A 308 4.30 18.02 3.54
C GLY A 308 2.99 17.49 4.09
N PRO A 309 1.84 17.91 3.52
CA PRO A 309 0.56 17.28 3.79
C PRO A 309 0.56 15.84 3.25
N LYS A 310 -0.29 14.98 3.84
CA LYS A 310 -0.53 13.62 3.34
C LYS A 310 -0.91 13.65 1.85
N VAL A 311 -0.30 12.78 1.06
CA VAL A 311 -0.62 12.56 -0.36
C VAL A 311 -1.28 11.18 -0.47
N SER A 312 -2.36 11.06 -1.25
CA SER A 312 -3.15 9.82 -1.34
C SER A 312 -3.53 9.21 0.02
N GLY A 313 -3.73 10.06 1.04
CA GLY A 313 -4.05 9.70 2.42
C GLY A 313 -2.86 9.39 3.35
N HIS A 314 -1.64 9.32 2.82
CA HIS A 314 -0.47 8.75 3.51
C HIS A 314 0.74 9.69 3.58
N ARG A 315 1.60 9.43 4.58
CA ARG A 315 2.91 10.07 4.78
C ARG A 315 3.83 9.10 5.54
N PRO A 316 4.87 8.52 4.92
CA PRO A 316 5.25 8.62 3.50
C PRO A 316 4.11 8.16 2.57
N SER A 317 4.19 8.61 1.32
CA SER A 317 3.28 8.23 0.24
C SER A 317 4.11 7.69 -0.92
N ILE A 318 3.56 6.69 -1.60
CA ILE A 318 4.20 5.98 -2.71
C ILE A 318 4.19 6.86 -3.96
N ASP A 319 3.10 7.59 -4.22
CA ASP A 319 3.00 8.55 -5.31
C ASP A 319 4.11 9.60 -5.25
N VAL A 320 4.46 10.08 -4.05
CA VAL A 320 5.55 11.06 -3.86
C VAL A 320 6.92 10.47 -4.19
N LEU A 321 7.21 9.24 -3.74
CA LEU A 321 8.45 8.55 -4.08
C LEU A 321 8.55 8.32 -5.60
N MET A 322 7.52 7.72 -6.19
CA MET A 322 7.50 7.34 -7.60
C MET A 322 7.54 8.54 -8.54
N SER A 323 6.81 9.62 -8.23
CA SER A 323 6.86 10.87 -9.02
C SER A 323 8.26 11.48 -8.99
N SER A 324 8.92 11.51 -7.83
CA SER A 324 10.30 11.99 -7.73
C SER A 324 11.31 11.12 -8.51
N ALA A 325 11.05 9.81 -8.62
CA ALA A 325 11.85 8.90 -9.44
C ALA A 325 11.61 9.13 -10.94
N ALA A 326 10.38 9.43 -11.36
CA ALA A 326 10.06 9.83 -12.73
C ALA A 326 10.82 11.12 -13.12
N GLU A 327 10.79 12.13 -12.25
CA GLU A 327 11.54 13.39 -12.41
C GLU A 327 13.06 13.18 -12.48
N ALA A 328 13.64 12.41 -11.54
CA ALA A 328 15.09 12.31 -11.36
C ALA A 328 15.79 11.25 -12.24
N PHE A 329 15.05 10.26 -12.74
CA PHE A 329 15.61 9.11 -13.48
C PHE A 329 14.90 8.79 -14.81
N GLY A 330 13.64 9.18 -14.98
CA GLY A 330 12.81 8.84 -16.15
C GLY A 330 12.89 7.35 -16.49
N ALA A 331 13.19 7.02 -17.75
CA ALA A 331 13.33 5.65 -18.27
C ALA A 331 14.43 4.78 -17.61
N ARG A 332 15.22 5.34 -16.69
CA ARG A 332 16.19 4.60 -15.87
C ARG A 332 15.61 4.13 -14.53
N ALA A 333 14.45 4.63 -14.12
CA ALA A 333 13.73 4.09 -12.96
C ALA A 333 13.02 2.77 -13.31
N ILE A 334 12.70 1.99 -12.27
CA ILE A 334 11.77 0.87 -12.31
C ILE A 334 10.80 1.03 -11.14
N GLY A 335 9.50 1.03 -11.41
CA GLY A 335 8.46 1.16 -10.38
C GLY A 335 7.77 -0.17 -10.09
N VAL A 336 7.48 -0.43 -8.81
CA VAL A 336 6.77 -1.64 -8.36
C VAL A 336 5.72 -1.29 -7.31
N VAL A 337 4.45 -1.62 -7.57
CA VAL A 337 3.37 -1.53 -6.58
C VAL A 337 2.98 -2.93 -6.11
N LEU A 338 3.16 -3.20 -4.82
CA LEU A 338 2.83 -4.45 -4.15
C LEU A 338 1.46 -4.38 -3.46
N THR A 339 1.03 -5.51 -2.90
CA THR A 339 -0.18 -5.66 -2.07
C THR A 339 -0.42 -4.48 -1.12
N GLY A 340 -1.69 -4.07 -1.04
CA GLY A 340 -2.10 -2.96 -0.19
C GLY A 340 -3.51 -2.46 -0.46
N MET A 341 -4.09 -1.76 0.52
CA MET A 341 -5.39 -1.10 0.39
C MET A 341 -5.25 0.31 -0.24
N GLY A 342 -6.27 0.75 -0.98
CA GLY A 342 -6.34 2.10 -1.54
C GLY A 342 -5.74 2.21 -2.93
N ARG A 343 -5.24 3.40 -3.28
CA ARG A 343 -4.72 3.76 -4.62
C ARG A 343 -3.37 4.47 -4.62
N ASP A 344 -2.72 4.65 -3.47
CA ASP A 344 -1.42 5.33 -3.40
C ASP A 344 -0.37 4.52 -4.19
N GLY A 345 0.38 5.23 -5.02
CA GLY A 345 1.30 4.67 -6.00
C GLY A 345 0.70 4.51 -7.40
N ALA A 346 -0.62 4.58 -7.58
CA ALA A 346 -1.23 4.43 -8.91
C ALA A 346 -0.90 5.61 -9.85
N ASP A 347 -0.82 6.83 -9.32
CA ASP A 347 -0.57 8.04 -10.10
C ASP A 347 0.95 8.24 -10.30
N GLY A 348 1.75 7.94 -9.27
CA GLY A 348 3.20 7.95 -9.36
C GLY A 348 3.77 6.85 -10.27
N LEU A 349 3.15 5.66 -10.29
CA LEU A 349 3.52 4.60 -11.23
C LEU A 349 3.15 4.98 -12.68
N LEU A 350 2.04 5.67 -12.89
CA LEU A 350 1.69 6.26 -14.19
C LEU A 350 2.70 7.32 -14.62
N ALA A 351 3.11 8.23 -13.73
CA ALA A 351 4.16 9.21 -14.01
C ALA A 351 5.49 8.54 -14.41
N LEU A 352 5.87 7.44 -13.73
CA LEU A 352 7.02 6.60 -14.12
C LEU A 352 6.86 6.02 -15.53
N ARG A 353 5.72 5.39 -15.83
CA ARG A 353 5.46 4.79 -17.16
C ARG A 353 5.49 5.84 -18.27
N GLN A 354 4.91 7.02 -18.03
CA GLN A 354 4.94 8.16 -18.95
C GLN A 354 6.35 8.72 -19.18
N ALA A 355 7.21 8.68 -18.15
CA ALA A 355 8.63 9.02 -18.27
C ALA A 355 9.50 7.90 -18.91
N GLY A 356 8.87 6.82 -19.39
CA GLY A 356 9.52 5.69 -20.08
C GLY A 356 10.10 4.61 -19.15
N ALA A 357 9.82 4.66 -17.86
CA ALA A 357 10.24 3.64 -16.90
C ALA A 357 9.51 2.31 -17.14
N ARG A 358 10.09 1.20 -16.66
CA ARG A 358 9.37 -0.09 -16.59
C ARG A 358 8.58 -0.15 -15.28
N THR A 359 7.32 -0.56 -15.36
CA THR A 359 6.40 -0.45 -14.22
C THR A 359 5.61 -1.73 -13.99
N PHE A 360 5.70 -2.28 -12.78
CA PHE A 360 5.08 -3.56 -12.42
C PHE A 360 4.10 -3.39 -11.27
N ALA A 361 3.05 -4.21 -11.27
CA ALA A 361 2.15 -4.35 -10.14
C ALA A 361 2.03 -5.83 -9.76
N GLN A 362 1.95 -6.13 -8.47
CA GLN A 362 1.73 -7.48 -7.98
C GLN A 362 0.36 -8.00 -8.43
N ASP A 363 0.28 -9.25 -8.88
CA ASP A 363 -0.98 -9.84 -9.35
C ASP A 363 -2.00 -10.12 -8.22
N GLU A 364 -3.24 -10.42 -8.60
CA GLU A 364 -4.31 -10.74 -7.64
C GLU A 364 -4.13 -12.12 -6.99
N ALA A 365 -3.38 -13.05 -7.61
CA ALA A 365 -3.20 -14.39 -7.07
C ALA A 365 -2.29 -14.40 -5.84
N THR A 366 -1.23 -13.59 -5.86
CA THR A 366 -0.21 -13.50 -4.80
C THR A 366 -0.45 -12.34 -3.82
N SER A 367 -1.27 -11.35 -4.20
CA SER A 367 -1.59 -10.21 -3.33
C SER A 367 -2.50 -10.60 -2.16
N VAL A 368 -2.12 -10.23 -0.93
CA VAL A 368 -3.00 -10.29 0.25
C VAL A 368 -4.19 -9.35 0.06
N VAL A 369 -3.93 -8.15 -0.47
CA VAL A 369 -4.92 -7.11 -0.78
C VAL A 369 -4.64 -6.54 -2.17
N PHE A 370 -5.48 -6.91 -3.14
CA PHE A 370 -5.41 -6.39 -4.52
C PHE A 370 -6.15 -5.04 -4.66
N GLY A 371 -5.77 -4.08 -3.82
CA GLY A 371 -6.26 -2.69 -3.86
C GLY A 371 -5.32 -1.82 -4.70
N MET A 372 -4.15 -1.50 -4.14
CA MET A 372 -3.13 -0.67 -4.79
C MET A 372 -2.64 -1.24 -6.14
N PRO A 373 -2.31 -2.55 -6.28
CA PRO A 373 -1.85 -3.08 -7.56
C PRO A 373 -2.94 -3.00 -8.65
N ARG A 374 -4.20 -3.20 -8.25
CA ARG A 374 -5.36 -3.06 -9.14
C ARG A 374 -5.54 -1.61 -9.60
N ALA A 375 -5.55 -0.65 -8.68
CA ALA A 375 -5.65 0.76 -9.01
C ALA A 375 -4.50 1.22 -9.92
N ALA A 376 -3.28 0.73 -9.68
CA ALA A 376 -2.12 1.01 -10.52
C ALA A 376 -2.23 0.39 -11.91
N TYR A 377 -2.90 -0.76 -12.08
CA TYR A 377 -3.14 -1.38 -13.40
C TYR A 377 -4.31 -0.74 -14.14
N GLU A 378 -5.44 -0.50 -13.47
CA GLU A 378 -6.65 0.15 -14.02
C GLU A 378 -6.38 1.61 -14.46
N ASN A 379 -5.42 2.31 -13.83
CA ASN A 379 -4.98 3.66 -14.20
C ASN A 379 -3.87 3.68 -15.27
N ASP A 380 -3.62 2.56 -15.97
CA ASP A 380 -2.49 2.41 -16.90
C ASP A 380 -1.10 2.71 -16.28
N GLY A 381 -0.95 2.68 -14.96
CA GLY A 381 0.33 2.88 -14.30
C GLY A 381 1.26 1.69 -14.46
N ALA A 382 0.76 0.47 -14.26
CA ALA A 382 1.51 -0.76 -14.40
C ALA A 382 1.44 -1.31 -15.83
N GLU A 383 2.58 -1.65 -16.42
CA GLU A 383 2.65 -2.25 -17.76
C GLU A 383 2.18 -3.72 -17.78
N SER A 384 2.23 -4.39 -16.63
CA SER A 384 1.80 -5.78 -16.45
C SER A 384 1.60 -6.10 -14.96
N LEU A 385 0.59 -6.93 -14.68
CA LEU A 385 0.46 -7.66 -13.42
C LEU A 385 1.44 -8.85 -13.42
N VAL A 386 2.12 -9.09 -12.30
CA VAL A 386 3.18 -10.11 -12.17
C VAL A 386 3.05 -10.83 -10.82
N PRO A 387 3.15 -12.18 -10.77
CA PRO A 387 3.23 -12.91 -9.51
C PRO A 387 4.40 -12.44 -8.64
N LEU A 388 4.23 -12.42 -7.32
CA LEU A 388 5.23 -11.95 -6.37
C LEU A 388 6.60 -12.61 -6.57
N GLU A 389 6.61 -13.93 -6.75
CA GLU A 389 7.79 -14.78 -6.94
C GLU A 389 8.49 -14.57 -8.30
N GLU A 390 7.85 -13.87 -9.24
CA GLU A 390 8.41 -13.53 -10.55
C GLU A 390 8.89 -12.07 -10.64
N LEU A 391 8.48 -11.20 -9.72
CA LEU A 391 8.79 -9.76 -9.76
C LEU A 391 10.29 -9.48 -9.75
N ALA A 392 11.08 -10.14 -8.90
CA ALA A 392 12.53 -9.94 -8.84
C ALA A 392 13.21 -10.25 -10.19
N ALA A 393 12.91 -11.42 -10.77
CA ALA A 393 13.40 -11.80 -12.09
C ALA A 393 12.95 -10.83 -13.20
N ARG A 394 11.71 -10.33 -13.12
CA ARG A 394 11.15 -9.36 -14.07
C ARG A 394 11.86 -8.02 -14.02
N ILE A 395 12.16 -7.52 -12.81
CA ILE A 395 12.93 -6.29 -12.57
C ILE A 395 14.35 -6.43 -13.11
N LEU A 396 15.07 -7.51 -12.78
CA LEU A 396 16.42 -7.75 -13.26
C LEU A 396 16.48 -7.87 -14.80
N GLY A 397 15.48 -8.51 -15.42
CA GLY A 397 15.34 -8.52 -16.88
C GLY A 397 15.09 -7.14 -17.50
N ALA A 398 14.40 -6.24 -16.80
CA ALA A 398 14.22 -4.85 -17.23
C ALA A 398 15.50 -4.01 -17.09
N VAL A 399 16.31 -4.25 -16.04
CA VAL A 399 17.64 -3.64 -15.87
C VAL A 399 18.57 -3.98 -17.03
N ALA A 400 18.59 -5.24 -17.47
CA ALA A 400 19.46 -5.71 -18.54
C ALA A 400 19.07 -5.19 -19.93
N ARG A 401 17.78 -5.20 -20.29
CA ARG A 401 17.31 -4.84 -21.65
C ARG A 401 17.55 -3.39 -22.04
N ASN A 402 17.53 -2.47 -21.09
CA ASN A 402 17.75 -1.04 -21.35
C ASN A 402 19.23 -0.64 -21.20
N ALA A 403 20.15 -1.61 -21.06
CA ALA A 403 21.61 -1.41 -21.01
C ALA A 403 22.31 -1.82 -22.32
N ALA A 404 21.55 -2.40 -23.26
CA ALA A 404 21.86 -2.50 -24.68
C ALA A 404 21.08 -1.42 -25.44
#